data_AF-A0A7Y8LFW6-F1
#
_entry.id   AF-A0A7Y8LFW6-F1
#
_cell.length_a   1.000
_cell.length_b   1.000
_cell.length_c   1.000
_cell.angle_alpha   90.00
_cell.angle_beta   90.00
_cell.angle_gamma   90.00
#
_symmetry.space_group_name_H-M   'P 1'
#
loop_
_entity.id
_entity.type
_entity.pdbx_description
1 polymer ?
#
loop_
_entity_poly.entity_id
_entity_poly.type
_entity_poly.pdbx_seq_one_letter_code
_entity_poly.pdbx_strand_id
1 'polypeptide(L)'
;MGFVRSQCERCGGSGWVIVEKQGLSAARRCDCSAQEASARTLDRARIPVNYQNDSFDNFSLRGSAELGLITTQLAGYVRDFPNCDPPGLLFIGEPGTGKTHLAVAVLRRLIENGFDGRFVDYQALLERIRASYDP
;
A
#
# COMPACT_ATOMS: atom_id res chain seq x y z
N MET A 1 0.80 15.63 -19.25
CA MET A 1 -0.61 16.05 -19.12
C MET A 1 -0.92 16.14 -17.63
N GLY A 2 -1.13 17.35 -17.12
CA GLY A 2 -1.25 17.60 -15.68
C GLY A 2 -2.57 17.09 -15.12
N PHE A 3 -2.50 16.33 -14.02
CA PHE A 3 -3.67 15.97 -13.22
C PHE A 3 -4.28 17.24 -12.62
N VAL A 4 -5.47 17.63 -13.09
CA VAL A 4 -6.31 18.61 -12.40
C VAL A 4 -6.69 17.98 -11.06
N ARG A 5 -6.17 18.55 -9.96
CA ARG A 5 -6.58 18.18 -8.59
C ARG A 5 -8.06 18.58 -8.45
N SER A 6 -8.97 17.63 -8.56
CA SER A 6 -10.34 17.82 -8.12
C SER A 6 -10.31 18.13 -6.63
N GLN A 7 -10.44 19.40 -6.27
CA GLN A 7 -10.52 19.81 -4.87
C GLN A 7 -11.73 19.10 -4.25
N CYS A 8 -11.52 18.40 -3.13
CA CYS A 8 -12.61 17.70 -2.46
C CYS A 8 -13.70 18.70 -2.08
N GLU A 9 -14.91 18.53 -2.62
CA GLU A 9 -16.05 19.42 -2.41
C GLU A 9 -16.43 19.58 -0.93
N ARG A 10 -16.06 18.61 -0.08
CA ARG A 10 -16.33 18.64 1.36
C ARG A 10 -15.38 19.54 2.14
N CYS A 11 -14.11 19.61 1.74
CA CYS A 11 -13.08 20.31 2.52
C CYS A 11 -12.35 21.41 1.73
N GLY A 12 -12.66 21.61 0.45
CA GLY A 12 -11.98 22.57 -0.44
C GLY A 12 -10.49 22.26 -0.61
N GLY A 13 -10.06 21.02 -0.39
CA GLY A 13 -8.64 20.63 -0.41
C GLY A 13 -7.85 20.95 0.87
N SER A 14 -8.49 21.50 1.91
CA SER A 14 -7.83 21.74 3.21
C SER A 14 -7.59 20.45 4.00
N GLY A 15 -8.37 19.41 3.72
CA GLY A 15 -8.39 18.17 4.50
C GLY A 15 -9.15 18.24 5.83
N TRP A 16 -9.84 19.36 6.09
CA TRP A 16 -10.61 19.61 7.31
C TRP A 16 -12.04 20.05 6.97
N VAL A 17 -13.01 19.62 7.77
CA VAL A 17 -14.42 20.03 7.68
C VAL A 17 -14.83 20.61 9.02
N ILE A 18 -15.45 21.79 9.02
CA ILE A 18 -15.99 22.40 10.22
C ILE A 18 -17.34 21.76 10.53
N VAL A 19 -17.52 21.30 11.75
CA VAL A 19 -18.76 20.71 12.27
C VAL A 19 -19.19 21.49 13.51
N GLU A 20 -20.44 21.94 13.54
CA GLU A 20 -21.02 22.52 14.75
C GLU A 20 -21.69 21.45 15.59
N LYS A 21 -21.37 21.41 16.88
CA LYS A 21 -22.08 20.62 17.88
C LYS A 21 -22.29 21.47 19.12
N GLN A 22 -23.54 21.57 19.57
CA GLN A 22 -23.91 22.23 20.83
C GLN A 22 -23.39 23.69 20.96
N GLY A 23 -23.42 24.45 19.86
CA GLY A 23 -22.96 25.85 19.85
C GLY A 23 -21.44 26.04 19.80
N LEU A 24 -20.67 24.95 19.65
CA LEU A 24 -19.22 24.99 19.47
C LEU A 24 -18.87 24.57 18.04
N SER A 25 -18.04 25.38 17.36
CA SER A 25 -17.44 25.00 16.08
C SER A 25 -16.22 24.12 16.33
N ALA A 26 -16.22 22.90 15.81
CA ALA A 26 -15.08 21.99 15.86
C ALA A 26 -14.61 21.64 14.44
N ALA A 27 -13.30 21.42 14.27
CA ALA A 27 -12.76 20.91 13.01
C ALA A 27 -12.57 19.39 13.10
N ARG A 28 -13.11 18.64 12.12
CA ARG A 28 -12.84 17.21 11.94
C ARG A 28 -12.02 16.99 10.67
N ARG A 29 -11.24 15.91 10.63
CA ARG A 29 -10.58 15.49 9.38
C ARG A 29 -11.64 15.12 8.35
N CYS A 30 -11.42 15.55 7.12
CA CYS A 30 -12.22 15.10 5.98
C CYS A 30 -11.90 13.64 5.66
N ASP A 31 -12.88 12.90 5.18
CA ASP A 31 -12.72 11.49 4.81
C ASP A 31 -11.76 11.35 3.61
N CYS A 32 -11.66 12.37 2.75
CA CYS A 32 -10.71 12.41 1.64
C CYS A 32 -9.25 12.47 2.13
N SER A 33 -8.99 12.98 3.33
CA SER A 33 -7.63 13.14 3.85
C SER A 33 -6.94 11.81 4.11
N ALA A 34 -7.71 10.77 4.49
CA ALA A 34 -7.19 9.43 4.65
C ALA A 34 -6.80 8.84 3.29
N GLN A 35 -7.70 8.94 2.31
CA GLN A 35 -7.46 8.46 0.94
C GLN A 35 -6.27 9.17 0.27
N GLU A 36 -6.18 10.50 0.41
CA GLU A 36 -5.05 11.27 -0.08
C GLU A 36 -3.75 10.92 0.62
N ALA A 37 -3.78 10.66 1.93
CA ALA A 37 -2.60 10.23 2.66
C ALA A 37 -2.11 8.88 2.14
N SER A 38 -2.98 7.87 2.04
CA SER A 38 -2.63 6.57 1.48
C SER A 38 -2.14 6.68 0.04
N ALA A 39 -2.75 7.51 -0.81
CA ALA A 39 -2.30 7.73 -2.18
C ALA A 39 -0.88 8.32 -2.25
N ARG A 40 -0.58 9.31 -1.38
CA ARG A 40 0.78 9.89 -1.29
C ARG A 40 1.79 8.88 -0.77
N THR A 41 1.42 8.07 0.23
CA THR A 41 2.28 7.01 0.76
C THR A 41 2.54 5.94 -0.29
N LEU A 42 1.51 5.56 -1.06
CA LEU A 42 1.62 4.59 -2.14
C LEU A 42 2.56 5.06 -3.26
N ASP A 43 2.50 6.35 -3.63
CA ASP A 43 3.46 6.95 -4.56
C ASP A 43 4.90 6.89 -4.03
N ARG A 44 5.08 7.18 -2.74
CA ARG A 44 6.37 7.09 -2.04
C ARG A 44 6.87 5.64 -1.89
N ALA A 45 6.00 4.66 -1.97
CA ALA A 45 6.36 3.25 -1.92
C ALA A 45 7.14 2.78 -3.15
N ARG A 46 7.17 3.55 -4.25
CA ARG A 46 7.96 3.25 -5.47
C ARG A 46 7.66 1.89 -6.09
N ILE A 47 6.39 1.48 -6.09
CA ILE A 47 5.94 0.27 -6.79
C ILE A 47 6.10 0.49 -8.32
N PRO A 48 6.82 -0.41 -9.03
CA PRO A 48 6.98 -0.33 -10.48
C PRO A 48 5.64 -0.32 -11.23
N VAL A 49 5.58 0.38 -12.37
CA VAL A 49 4.34 0.58 -13.15
C VAL A 49 3.61 -0.72 -13.47
N ASN A 50 4.36 -1.78 -13.78
CA ASN A 50 3.81 -3.09 -14.11
C ASN A 50 3.17 -3.83 -12.92
N TYR A 51 3.37 -3.35 -11.69
CA TYR A 51 2.76 -3.89 -10.47
C TYR A 51 1.83 -2.88 -9.77
N GLN A 52 1.66 -1.67 -10.31
CA GLN A 52 0.90 -0.60 -9.64
C GLN A 52 -0.57 -0.93 -9.41
N ASN A 53 -1.12 -1.90 -10.15
CA ASN A 53 -2.51 -2.32 -10.03
C ASN A 53 -2.67 -3.69 -9.36
N ASP A 54 -1.58 -4.34 -8.95
CA ASP A 54 -1.64 -5.67 -8.33
C ASP A 54 -2.32 -5.58 -6.97
N SER A 55 -3.40 -6.34 -6.77
CA SER A 55 -4.16 -6.40 -5.52
C SER A 55 -4.60 -7.84 -5.24
N PHE A 56 -5.19 -8.08 -4.06
CA PHE A 56 -5.81 -9.37 -3.78
C PHE A 56 -7.01 -9.63 -4.71
N ASP A 57 -7.72 -8.59 -5.13
CA ASP A 57 -8.96 -8.71 -5.92
C ASP A 57 -8.71 -9.17 -7.36
N ASN A 58 -7.52 -8.87 -7.93
CA ASN A 58 -7.16 -9.27 -9.28
C ASN A 58 -6.11 -10.41 -9.32
N PHE A 59 -5.81 -11.02 -8.18
CA PHE A 59 -4.93 -12.18 -8.13
C PHE A 59 -5.66 -13.45 -8.59
N SER A 60 -5.11 -14.14 -9.61
CA SER A 60 -5.69 -15.39 -10.10
C SER A 60 -5.25 -16.59 -9.26
N LEU A 61 -6.22 -17.25 -8.62
CA LEU A 61 -5.98 -18.50 -7.88
C LEU A 61 -5.73 -19.71 -8.80
N ARG A 62 -6.01 -19.60 -10.10
CA ARG A 62 -5.80 -20.69 -11.08
C ARG A 62 -6.41 -22.04 -10.65
N GLY A 63 -7.49 -22.03 -9.87
CA GLY A 63 -8.11 -23.23 -9.31
C GLY A 63 -7.29 -23.94 -8.22
N SER A 64 -6.19 -23.35 -7.73
CA SER A 64 -5.35 -23.92 -6.69
C SER A 64 -5.90 -23.62 -5.30
N ALA A 65 -6.25 -24.68 -4.57
CA ALA A 65 -6.63 -24.58 -3.16
C ALA A 65 -5.49 -24.04 -2.28
N GLU A 66 -4.24 -24.38 -2.63
CA GLU A 66 -3.04 -23.88 -1.95
C GLU A 66 -2.94 -22.35 -2.07
N LEU A 67 -3.15 -21.80 -3.27
CA LEU A 67 -3.15 -20.35 -3.47
C LEU A 67 -4.28 -19.67 -2.68
N GLY A 68 -5.44 -20.32 -2.56
CA GLY A 68 -6.54 -19.83 -1.71
C GLY A 68 -6.14 -19.77 -0.23
N LEU A 69 -5.49 -20.81 0.29
CA LEU A 69 -4.98 -20.82 1.66
C LEU A 69 -3.93 -19.73 1.88
N ILE A 70 -3.00 -19.57 0.95
CA ILE A 70 -1.98 -18.50 0.98
C ILE A 70 -2.65 -17.14 1.04
N THR A 71 -3.62 -16.83 0.16
CA THR A 71 -4.31 -15.53 0.19
C THR A 71 -5.03 -15.29 1.52
N THR A 72 -5.58 -16.33 2.13
CA THR A 72 -6.25 -16.25 3.44
C THR A 72 -5.23 -15.94 4.55
N GLN A 73 -4.06 -16.59 4.53
CA GLN A 73 -2.98 -16.33 5.46
C GLN A 73 -2.44 -14.91 5.33
N LEU A 74 -2.27 -14.41 4.10
CA LEU A 74 -1.83 -13.04 3.85
C LEU A 74 -2.84 -11.99 4.32
N ALA A 75 -4.13 -12.24 4.12
CA ALA A 75 -5.18 -11.39 4.67
C ALA A 75 -5.14 -11.37 6.21
N GLY A 76 -4.82 -12.51 6.83
CA GLY A 76 -4.55 -12.59 8.27
C GLY A 76 -3.35 -11.75 8.70
N TYR A 77 -2.21 -11.91 8.01
CA TYR A 77 -1.01 -11.11 8.27
C TYR A 77 -1.30 -9.60 8.21
N VAL A 78 -2.01 -9.13 7.18
CA VAL A 78 -2.35 -7.71 7.05
C VAL A 78 -3.23 -7.19 8.18
N ARG A 79 -4.17 -8.01 8.65
CA ARG A 79 -5.04 -7.65 9.77
C ARG A 79 -4.25 -7.57 11.09
N ASP A 80 -3.30 -8.47 11.29
CA ASP A 80 -2.61 -8.65 12.56
C ASP A 80 -1.31 -7.79 12.66
N PHE A 81 -0.86 -7.19 11.55
CA PHE A 81 0.32 -6.31 11.49
C PHE A 81 0.16 -5.05 12.36
N PRO A 82 1.19 -4.62 13.11
CA PRO A 82 2.57 -5.12 13.15
C PRO A 82 2.83 -6.21 14.20
N ASN A 83 1.79 -6.74 14.84
CA ASN A 83 1.90 -7.67 15.96
C ASN A 83 1.94 -9.15 15.51
N CYS A 84 2.50 -9.42 14.33
CA CYS A 84 2.59 -10.75 13.76
C CYS A 84 3.78 -11.53 14.34
N ASP A 85 3.61 -12.84 14.52
CA ASP A 85 4.70 -13.79 14.77
C ASP A 85 4.61 -14.95 13.75
N PRO A 86 5.57 -15.11 12.83
CA PRO A 86 6.78 -14.29 12.65
C PRO A 86 6.47 -12.88 12.12
N PRO A 87 7.37 -11.89 12.31
CA PRO A 87 7.13 -10.49 11.96
C PRO A 87 7.12 -10.21 10.44
N GLY A 88 7.50 -11.18 9.61
CA GLY A 88 7.66 -11.02 8.17
C GLY A 88 7.22 -12.23 7.37
N LEU A 89 7.08 -12.01 6.06
CA LEU A 89 6.66 -13.02 5.10
C LEU A 89 7.81 -13.33 4.13
N LEU A 90 7.99 -14.61 3.81
CA LEU A 90 8.91 -15.07 2.78
C LEU A 90 8.13 -15.89 1.74
N PHE A 91 8.13 -15.41 0.50
CA PHE A 91 7.49 -16.11 -0.62
C PHE A 91 8.52 -16.96 -1.36
N ILE A 92 8.29 -18.27 -1.44
CA ILE A 92 9.17 -19.22 -2.13
C ILE A 92 8.37 -19.95 -3.22
N GLY A 93 8.96 -20.12 -4.39
CA GLY A 93 8.36 -20.87 -5.50
C GLY A 93 8.91 -20.43 -6.85
N GLU A 94 8.51 -21.14 -7.90
CA GLU A 94 8.98 -20.94 -9.28
C GLU A 94 8.73 -19.52 -9.81
N PRO A 95 9.54 -19.02 -10.77
CA PRO A 95 9.25 -17.77 -11.48
C PRO A 95 7.83 -17.76 -12.08
N GLY A 96 7.17 -16.61 -12.06
CA GLY A 96 5.82 -16.47 -12.65
C GLY A 96 4.65 -16.98 -11.81
N THR A 97 4.87 -17.47 -10.59
CA THR A 97 3.80 -17.93 -9.68
C THR A 97 3.04 -16.81 -8.95
N GLY A 98 3.43 -15.53 -9.16
CA GLY A 98 2.73 -14.38 -8.58
C GLY A 98 3.23 -13.93 -7.20
N LYS A 99 4.44 -14.34 -6.78
CA LYS A 99 5.05 -13.90 -5.51
C LYS A 99 5.12 -12.37 -5.36
N THR A 100 5.60 -11.68 -6.39
CA THR A 100 5.72 -10.21 -6.39
C THR A 100 4.35 -9.54 -6.35
N HIS A 101 3.37 -10.10 -7.08
CA HIS A 101 1.98 -9.64 -7.03
C HIS A 101 1.43 -9.71 -5.61
N LEU A 102 1.57 -10.85 -4.94
CA LEU A 102 1.10 -11.05 -3.57
C LEU A 102 1.82 -10.12 -2.57
N ALA A 103 3.14 -9.95 -2.70
CA ALA A 103 3.89 -9.02 -1.87
C ALA A 103 3.43 -7.57 -2.07
N VAL A 104 3.14 -7.16 -3.30
CA VAL A 104 2.59 -5.84 -3.63
C VAL A 104 1.17 -5.69 -3.08
N ALA A 105 0.33 -6.70 -3.20
CA ALA A 105 -1.02 -6.69 -2.63
C ALA A 105 -1.01 -6.51 -1.10
N VAL A 106 -0.11 -7.22 -0.39
CA VAL A 106 0.13 -7.03 1.05
C VAL A 106 0.57 -5.60 1.34
N LEU A 107 1.61 -5.10 0.65
CA LEU A 107 2.15 -3.76 0.84
C LEU A 107 1.06 -2.68 0.68
N ARG A 108 0.26 -2.77 -0.39
CA ARG A 108 -0.83 -1.83 -0.65
C ARG A 108 -1.86 -1.83 0.48
N ARG A 109 -2.26 -3.03 0.94
CA ARG A 109 -3.26 -3.14 2.00
C ARG A 109 -2.73 -2.60 3.34
N LEU A 110 -1.45 -2.76 3.63
CA LEU A 110 -0.81 -2.11 4.77
C LEU A 110 -0.81 -0.58 4.64
N ILE A 111 -0.56 -0.04 3.44
CA ILE A 111 -0.62 1.41 3.18
C ILE A 111 -2.05 1.96 3.31
N GLU A 112 -3.05 1.20 2.86
CA GLU A 112 -4.46 1.50 3.08
C GLU A 112 -4.82 1.51 4.58
N ASN A 113 -4.21 0.63 5.36
CA ASN A 113 -4.34 0.59 6.83
C ASN A 113 -3.54 1.69 7.55
N GLY A 114 -2.86 2.58 6.82
CA GLY A 114 -2.15 3.74 7.37
C GLY A 114 -0.67 3.52 7.68
N PHE A 115 -0.09 2.37 7.31
CA PHE A 115 1.34 2.12 7.43
C PHE A 115 2.13 2.75 6.27
N ASP A 116 3.41 3.05 6.50
CA ASP A 116 4.35 3.40 5.41
C ASP A 116 5.06 2.14 4.92
N GLY A 117 5.53 2.15 3.69
CA GLY A 117 6.21 0.99 3.10
C GLY A 117 6.89 1.32 1.79
N ARG A 118 7.80 0.44 1.36
CA ARG A 118 8.60 0.65 0.15
C ARG A 118 8.84 -0.66 -0.60
N PHE A 119 8.60 -0.63 -1.90
CA PHE A 119 9.07 -1.63 -2.83
C PHE A 119 10.54 -1.36 -3.16
N VAL A 120 11.37 -2.40 -3.03
CA VAL A 120 12.79 -2.33 -3.35
C VAL A 120 13.17 -3.56 -4.16
N ASP A 121 13.65 -3.34 -5.37
CA ASP A 121 14.34 -4.38 -6.12
C ASP A 121 15.74 -4.59 -5.53
N TYR A 122 16.10 -5.84 -5.28
CA TYR A 122 17.36 -6.19 -4.61
C TYR A 122 18.58 -5.83 -5.46
N GLN A 123 18.54 -6.07 -6.77
CA GLN A 123 19.66 -5.78 -7.65
C GLN A 123 19.88 -4.26 -7.74
N ALA A 124 18.80 -3.51 -7.97
CA ALA A 124 18.85 -2.05 -7.99
C ALA A 124 19.30 -1.45 -6.65
N LEU A 125 18.95 -2.07 -5.52
CA LEU A 125 19.43 -1.65 -4.20
C LEU A 125 20.94 -1.83 -4.09
N LEU A 126 21.46 -3.01 -4.44
CA LEU A 126 22.89 -3.29 -4.37
C LEU A 126 23.70 -2.38 -5.29
N GLU A 127 23.21 -2.11 -6.50
CA GLU A 127 23.85 -1.19 -7.44
C GLU A 127 23.95 0.22 -6.87
N ARG A 128 22.86 0.74 -6.28
CA ARG A 128 22.85 2.06 -5.63
C ARG A 128 23.80 2.14 -4.45
N ILE A 129 23.91 1.07 -3.66
CA ILE A 129 24.85 1.00 -2.55
C ILE A 129 26.28 1.03 -3.09
N ARG A 130 26.61 0.21 -4.10
CA ARG A 130 27.95 0.20 -4.72
C ARG A 130 28.34 1.54 -5.31
N ALA A 131 27.43 2.17 -6.07
CA ALA A 131 27.65 3.49 -6.65
C ALA A 131 27.85 4.61 -5.62
N SER A 132 27.47 4.40 -4.35
CA SER A 132 27.73 5.38 -3.29
C SER A 132 29.16 5.32 -2.72
N TYR A 133 29.94 4.28 -3.06
CA TYR A 133 31.33 4.10 -2.63
C TYR A 133 32.36 4.40 -3.72
N ASP A 134 31.96 4.49 -5.00
CA ASP A 134 32.83 4.90 -6.11
C ASP A 134 32.61 6.41 -6.40
N PRO A 135 33.62 7.28 -6.18
CA PRO A 135 33.53 8.72 -6.38
C PRO A 135 33.45 9.17 -7.85
#